data_AF-A0A2S5GAN3-F1
#
_entry.id   AF-A0A2S5GAN3-F1
#
_cell.length_a   1.000
_cell.length_b   1.000
_cell.length_c   1.000
_cell.angle_alpha   90.00
_cell.angle_beta   90.00
_cell.angle_gamma   90.00
#
_symmetry.space_group_name_H-M   'P 1'
#
loop_
_entity.id
_entity.type
_entity.pdbx_description
1 polymer ?
#
loop_
_entity_poly.entity_id
_entity_poly.type
_entity_poly.pdbx_seq_one_letter_code
_entity_poly.pdbx_strand_id
1 'polypeptide(L)'
;MSWAKLWRIPRWLYLILVISLFVGLFGLLIHFIEPNTFPTIGDGAWWVLITISTVGFGDYAPSSTGGRWLTVVIILLGAGLISSYFFTIASSAFTKQQAILEGRSVYHGRNHLIIIGWNSRTSWLLEHHKEEHIVLIDESLTQHPMMEYSICQFIKGKSYYFDTLKKASVPTAKAVIITANQHVDEETADAQSILTLLMIRRLHPTIPCIVELLTHEQVDSAKKAGASTIIESNATVGRAITESLDQLT
;
A
#
# COMPACT_ATOMS: atom_id res chain seq x y z
N MET A 1 -10.43 -32.99 -10.16
CA MET A 1 -10.44 -31.82 -9.25
C MET A 1 -9.02 -31.28 -9.17
N SER A 2 -8.69 -30.21 -9.90
CA SER A 2 -7.29 -29.77 -10.06
C SER A 2 -6.77 -29.06 -8.81
N TRP A 3 -5.63 -29.52 -8.31
CA TRP A 3 -4.94 -29.03 -7.11
C TRP A 3 -4.57 -27.53 -7.17
N ALA A 4 -4.63 -26.92 -8.36
CA ALA A 4 -4.33 -25.50 -8.60
C ALA A 4 -5.35 -24.52 -7.99
N LYS A 5 -6.58 -24.95 -7.65
CA LYS A 5 -7.59 -24.06 -7.04
C LYS A 5 -7.44 -23.88 -5.52
N LEU A 6 -6.74 -24.78 -4.82
CA LEU A 6 -6.52 -24.63 -3.37
C LEU A 6 -5.69 -23.38 -3.03
N TRP A 7 -4.86 -22.91 -3.97
CA TRP A 7 -3.97 -21.77 -3.77
C TRP A 7 -4.67 -20.40 -3.72
N ARG A 8 -5.97 -20.34 -4.05
CA ARG A 8 -6.79 -19.11 -4.00
C ARG A 8 -7.64 -19.01 -2.73
N ILE A 9 -7.54 -19.97 -1.81
CA ILE A 9 -8.22 -19.87 -0.52
C ILE A 9 -7.52 -18.79 0.29
N PRO A 10 -8.23 -17.76 0.77
CA PRO A 10 -7.60 -16.73 1.58
C PRO A 10 -7.06 -17.38 2.87
N ARG A 11 -5.85 -16.99 3.28
CA ARG A 11 -5.12 -17.62 4.40
C ARG A 11 -5.95 -17.70 5.70
N TRP A 12 -6.84 -16.73 5.93
CA TRP A 12 -7.74 -16.75 7.09
C TRP A 12 -8.75 -17.90 7.05
N LEU A 13 -9.26 -18.29 5.88
CA LEU A 13 -10.20 -19.40 5.75
C LEU A 13 -9.51 -20.76 6.00
N TYR A 14 -8.26 -20.90 5.55
CA TYR A 14 -7.43 -22.05 5.88
C TYR A 14 -7.21 -22.19 7.39
N LEU A 15 -6.93 -21.08 8.09
CA LEU A 15 -6.76 -21.10 9.55
C LEU A 15 -8.06 -21.47 10.29
N ILE A 16 -9.22 -20.95 9.87
CA ILE A 16 -10.52 -21.32 10.45
C ILE A 16 -10.78 -22.83 10.29
N LEU A 17 -10.46 -23.38 9.12
CA LEU A 17 -10.59 -24.81 8.86
C LEU A 17 -9.67 -25.62 9.78
N VAL A 18 -8.40 -25.24 9.90
CA VAL A 18 -7.43 -25.92 10.77
C VAL A 18 -7.86 -25.88 12.23
N ILE A 19 -8.33 -24.73 12.72
CA ILE A 19 -8.84 -24.60 14.09
C ILE A 19 -10.10 -25.47 14.30
N SER A 20 -11.03 -25.48 13.34
CA SER A 20 -12.24 -26.32 13.44
C SER A 20 -11.90 -27.81 13.46
N LEU A 21 -10.94 -28.24 12.64
CA LEU A 21 -10.46 -29.63 12.63
C LEU A 21 -9.74 -29.98 13.93
N PHE A 22 -8.92 -29.08 14.46
CA PHE A 22 -8.24 -29.26 15.74
C PHE A 22 -9.25 -29.40 16.89
N VAL A 23 -10.21 -28.49 16.97
CA VAL A 23 -11.28 -28.50 17.99
C VAL A 23 -12.13 -29.77 17.88
N GLY A 24 -12.54 -30.17 16.68
CA GLY A 24 -13.30 -31.41 16.47
C GLY A 24 -12.51 -32.66 16.82
N LEU A 25 -11.24 -32.74 16.43
CA LEU A 25 -10.36 -33.88 16.71
C LEU A 25 -10.13 -34.04 18.22
N PHE A 26 -9.68 -32.99 18.89
CA PHE A 26 -9.39 -33.07 20.32
C PHE A 26 -10.65 -33.15 21.18
N GLY A 27 -11.77 -32.58 20.70
CA GLY A 27 -13.09 -32.76 21.31
C GLY A 27 -13.58 -34.20 21.24
N LEU A 28 -13.35 -34.88 20.11
CA LEU A 28 -13.61 -36.31 19.98
C LEU A 28 -12.69 -37.13 20.89
N LEU A 29 -11.39 -36.84 20.93
CA LEU A 29 -10.43 -37.57 21.76
C LEU A 29 -10.75 -37.47 23.25
N ILE A 30 -11.09 -36.28 23.75
CA ILE A 30 -11.42 -36.12 25.18
C ILE A 30 -12.74 -36.79 25.55
N HIS A 31 -13.73 -36.79 24.65
CA HIS A 31 -14.97 -37.55 24.81
C HIS A 31 -14.71 -39.07 24.94
N PHE A 32 -13.79 -39.62 24.13
CA PHE A 32 -13.42 -41.03 24.24
C PHE A 32 -12.64 -41.37 25.52
N ILE A 33 -11.83 -40.45 26.04
CA ILE A 33 -11.05 -40.67 27.26
C ILE A 33 -11.90 -40.50 28.53
N GLU A 34 -12.79 -39.51 28.55
CA GLU A 34 -13.66 -39.20 29.70
C GLU A 34 -15.14 -39.01 29.27
N PRO A 35 -15.84 -40.07 28.84
CA PRO A 35 -17.21 -39.97 28.35
C PRO A 35 -18.22 -39.53 29.42
N ASN A 36 -17.91 -39.75 30.70
CA ASN A 36 -18.76 -39.27 31.80
C ASN A 36 -18.62 -37.76 32.03
N THR A 37 -17.40 -37.22 31.87
CA THR A 37 -17.12 -35.78 32.02
C THR A 37 -17.55 -35.01 30.78
N PHE A 38 -17.35 -35.59 29.60
CA PHE A 38 -17.71 -35.01 28.30
C PHE A 38 -18.72 -35.94 27.62
N PRO A 39 -20.03 -35.82 27.87
CA PRO A 39 -21.05 -36.75 27.36
C PRO A 39 -21.19 -36.74 25.83
N THR A 40 -20.88 -35.62 25.18
CA THR A 40 -20.93 -35.50 23.72
C THR A 40 -19.60 -34.98 23.15
N ILE A 41 -19.37 -35.25 21.86
CA ILE A 41 -18.26 -34.65 21.10
C ILE A 41 -18.39 -33.12 21.09
N GLY A 42 -19.62 -32.59 21.11
CA GLY A 42 -19.88 -31.15 21.20
C GLY A 42 -19.36 -30.54 22.49
N ASP A 43 -19.57 -31.20 23.63
CA ASP A 43 -19.06 -30.74 24.94
C ASP A 43 -17.53 -30.77 24.99
N GLY A 44 -16.94 -31.83 24.43
CA GLY A 44 -15.48 -31.92 24.25
C GLY A 44 -14.93 -30.79 23.36
N ALA A 45 -15.57 -30.53 22.22
CA ALA A 45 -15.18 -29.47 21.29
C ALA A 45 -15.33 -28.07 21.92
N TRP A 46 -16.42 -27.83 22.63
CA TRP A 46 -16.65 -26.62 23.41
C TRP A 46 -15.52 -26.40 24.42
N TRP A 47 -15.20 -27.42 25.20
CA TRP A 47 -14.13 -27.36 26.18
C TRP A 47 -12.76 -27.09 25.54
N VAL A 48 -12.43 -27.75 24.43
CA VAL A 48 -11.20 -27.49 23.70
C VAL A 48 -11.16 -26.03 23.27
N LEU A 49 -12.24 -25.52 22.65
CA LEU A 49 -12.32 -24.14 22.14
C LEU A 49 -12.07 -23.11 23.25
N ILE A 50 -12.78 -23.21 24.37
CA ILE A 50 -12.64 -22.25 25.49
C ILE A 50 -11.29 -22.36 26.20
N THR A 51 -10.66 -23.54 26.15
CA THR A 51 -9.33 -23.79 26.73
C THR A 51 -8.26 -23.12 25.86
N ILE A 52 -8.28 -23.36 24.55
CA ILE A 52 -7.28 -22.79 23.64
C ILE A 52 -7.46 -21.28 23.46
N SER A 53 -8.69 -20.76 23.59
CA SER A 53 -8.99 -19.32 23.59
C SER A 53 -8.71 -18.63 24.92
N THR A 54 -8.15 -19.35 25.90
CA THR A 54 -7.82 -18.87 27.25
C THR A 54 -9.01 -18.26 28.01
N VAL A 55 -10.25 -18.64 27.68
CA VAL A 55 -11.46 -18.18 28.38
C VAL A 55 -11.68 -19.01 29.64
N GLY A 56 -11.69 -20.34 29.50
CA GLY A 56 -11.70 -21.28 30.62
C GLY A 56 -12.84 -21.10 31.62
N PHE A 57 -14.10 -21.27 31.18
CA PHE A 57 -15.27 -21.16 32.07
C PHE A 57 -15.25 -22.12 33.27
N GLY A 58 -14.53 -23.24 33.17
CA GLY A 58 -14.41 -24.23 34.25
C GLY A 58 -15.66 -25.10 34.44
N ASP A 59 -16.58 -25.05 33.50
CA ASP A 59 -17.77 -25.92 33.39
C ASP A 59 -17.40 -27.38 33.08
N TYR A 60 -16.35 -27.58 32.29
CA TYR A 60 -15.73 -28.88 32.05
C TYR A 60 -14.23 -28.87 32.39
N ALA A 61 -13.76 -29.93 33.04
CA ALA A 61 -12.34 -30.11 33.36
C ALA A 61 -11.96 -31.60 33.41
N PRO A 62 -10.93 -32.04 32.65
CA PRO A 62 -10.49 -33.43 32.70
C PRO A 62 -9.97 -33.84 34.07
N SER A 63 -10.52 -34.93 34.60
CA SER A 63 -10.24 -35.43 35.94
C SER A 63 -9.20 -36.56 35.93
N SER A 64 -9.14 -37.32 34.84
CA SER A 64 -8.26 -38.48 34.68
C SER A 64 -6.82 -38.06 34.35
N THR A 65 -5.86 -38.92 34.69
CA THR A 65 -4.45 -38.72 34.32
C THR A 65 -4.28 -38.60 32.79
N GLY A 66 -5.01 -39.40 32.01
CA GLY A 66 -4.97 -39.35 30.55
C GLY A 66 -5.53 -38.04 29.98
N GLY A 67 -6.67 -37.59 30.50
CA GLY A 67 -7.28 -36.32 30.11
C GLY A 67 -6.41 -35.11 30.46
N ARG A 68 -5.70 -35.15 31.59
CA ARG A 68 -4.74 -34.10 31.96
C ARG A 68 -3.53 -34.03 31.02
N TRP A 69 -2.95 -35.16 30.64
CA TRP A 69 -1.86 -35.17 29.65
C TRP A 69 -2.33 -34.70 28.28
N LEU A 70 -3.55 -35.10 27.85
CA LEU A 70 -4.15 -34.59 26.62
C LEU A 70 -4.35 -33.06 26.69
N THR A 71 -4.78 -32.55 27.85
CA THR A 71 -4.95 -31.11 28.09
C THR A 71 -3.64 -30.35 27.89
N VAL A 72 -2.51 -30.87 28.39
CA VAL A 72 -1.19 -30.24 28.18
C VAL A 72 -0.87 -30.12 26.68
N VAL A 73 -1.12 -31.17 25.91
CA VAL A 73 -0.92 -31.16 24.45
C VAL A 73 -1.86 -30.16 23.77
N ILE A 74 -3.14 -30.13 24.16
CA ILE A 74 -4.14 -29.20 23.64
C ILE A 74 -3.72 -27.76 23.89
N ILE A 75 -3.26 -27.44 25.10
CA ILE A 75 -2.82 -26.08 25.46
C ILE A 75 -1.61 -25.68 24.62
N LEU A 76 -0.57 -26.52 24.53
CA LEU A 76 0.66 -26.19 23.79
C LEU A 76 0.37 -25.97 22.30
N LEU A 77 -0.39 -26.86 21.67
CA LEU A 77 -0.72 -26.76 20.24
C LEU A 77 -1.76 -25.66 19.97
N GLY A 78 -2.81 -25.60 20.79
CA GLY A 78 -3.92 -24.68 20.63
C GLY A 78 -3.53 -23.22 20.88
N ALA A 79 -2.75 -22.95 21.92
CA ALA A 79 -2.21 -21.61 22.17
C ALA A 79 -1.30 -21.15 21.02
N GLY A 80 -0.48 -22.06 20.47
CA GLY A 80 0.33 -21.78 19.28
C GLY A 80 -0.52 -21.45 18.05
N LEU A 81 -1.58 -22.22 17.79
CA LEU A 81 -2.51 -21.99 16.67
C LEU A 81 -3.21 -20.63 16.78
N ILE A 82 -3.78 -20.30 17.94
CA ILE A 82 -4.48 -19.02 18.15
C ILE A 82 -3.51 -17.84 18.12
N SER A 83 -2.32 -17.97 18.71
CA SER A 83 -1.29 -16.93 18.63
C SER A 83 -0.86 -16.66 17.19
N SER A 84 -0.69 -17.70 16.37
CA SER A 84 -0.35 -17.55 14.95
C SER A 84 -1.45 -16.84 14.15
N TYR A 85 -2.72 -17.05 14.51
CA TYR A 85 -3.86 -16.38 13.89
C TYR A 85 -3.86 -14.88 14.16
N PHE A 86 -3.76 -14.49 15.44
CA PHE A 86 -3.68 -13.07 15.82
C PHE A 86 -2.45 -12.39 15.22
N PHE A 87 -1.29 -13.07 15.23
CA PHE A 87 -0.08 -12.57 14.61
C PHE A 87 -0.25 -12.31 13.10
N THR A 88 -0.88 -13.24 12.38
CA THR A 88 -1.12 -13.10 10.94
C THR A 88 -2.02 -11.90 10.63
N ILE A 89 -3.10 -11.70 11.40
CA ILE A 89 -3.99 -10.55 11.25
C ILE A 89 -3.24 -9.25 11.52
N ALA A 90 -2.53 -9.16 12.65
CA ALA A 90 -1.74 -7.99 13.00
C ALA A 90 -0.71 -7.69 11.90
N SER A 91 0.07 -8.69 11.48
CA SER A 91 1.07 -8.57 10.42
C SER A 91 0.45 -8.10 9.09
N SER A 92 -0.76 -8.56 8.74
CA SER A 92 -1.44 -8.12 7.52
C SER A 92 -1.83 -6.63 7.57
N ALA A 93 -2.27 -6.14 8.73
CA ALA A 93 -2.57 -4.73 8.94
C ALA A 93 -1.30 -3.87 8.83
N PHE A 94 -0.21 -4.30 9.49
CA PHE A 94 1.10 -3.65 9.38
C PHE A 94 1.63 -3.64 7.94
N THR A 95 1.54 -4.76 7.22
CA THR A 95 1.99 -4.86 5.82
C THR A 95 1.22 -3.91 4.91
N LYS A 96 -0.10 -3.78 5.12
CA LYS A 96 -0.93 -2.85 4.34
C LYS A 96 -0.54 -1.41 4.61
N GLN A 97 -0.36 -1.04 5.88
CA GLN A 97 0.08 0.29 6.26
C GLN A 97 1.46 0.59 5.66
N GLN A 98 2.41 -0.33 5.80
CA GLN A 98 3.75 -0.19 5.23
C GLN A 98 3.74 -0.08 3.70
N ALA A 99 2.84 -0.79 3.01
CA ALA A 99 2.68 -0.66 1.56
C ALA A 99 2.19 0.75 1.15
N ILE A 100 1.38 1.42 1.98
CA ILE A 100 0.99 2.82 1.75
C ILE A 100 2.19 3.74 1.98
N LEU A 101 2.92 3.54 3.10
CA LEU A 101 4.10 4.33 3.44
C LEU A 101 5.20 4.25 2.38
N GLU A 102 5.46 3.06 1.87
CA GLU A 102 6.50 2.81 0.85
C GLU A 102 6.03 3.11 -0.58
N GLY A 103 4.80 3.63 -0.75
CA GLY A 103 4.23 3.97 -2.05
C GLY A 103 3.96 2.76 -2.97
N ARG A 104 3.77 1.57 -2.39
CA ARG A 104 3.46 0.34 -3.14
C ARG A 104 1.96 0.19 -3.43
N SER A 105 1.11 0.94 -2.73
CA SER A 105 -0.35 0.89 -2.87
C SER A 105 -0.84 1.47 -4.20
N VAL A 106 -1.95 0.93 -4.70
CA VAL A 106 -2.67 1.45 -5.87
C VAL A 106 -3.63 2.54 -5.41
N TYR A 107 -3.68 3.67 -6.11
CA TYR A 107 -4.69 4.70 -5.90
C TYR A 107 -5.93 4.39 -6.75
N HIS A 108 -7.13 4.49 -6.16
CA HIS A 108 -8.40 4.16 -6.82
C HIS A 108 -9.36 5.36 -6.97
N GLY A 109 -8.93 6.57 -6.61
CA GLY A 109 -9.77 7.77 -6.70
C GLY A 109 -9.92 8.32 -8.12
N ARG A 110 -10.67 9.42 -8.22
CA ARG A 110 -10.96 10.16 -9.45
C ARG A 110 -10.92 11.65 -9.15
N ASN A 111 -10.77 12.46 -10.20
CA ASN A 111 -10.75 13.92 -10.10
C ASN A 111 -9.67 14.43 -9.12
N HIS A 112 -8.50 13.83 -9.19
CA HIS A 112 -7.33 14.13 -8.36
C HIS A 112 -6.20 14.74 -9.19
N LEU A 113 -5.33 15.48 -8.53
CA LEU A 113 -4.11 16.02 -9.11
C LEU A 113 -2.99 14.99 -8.98
N ILE A 114 -2.20 14.79 -10.05
CA ILE A 114 -0.99 13.98 -9.97
C ILE A 114 0.22 14.91 -10.05
N ILE A 115 1.14 14.79 -9.11
CA ILE A 115 2.43 15.48 -9.15
C ILE A 115 3.54 14.45 -9.29
N ILE A 116 4.41 14.65 -10.28
CA ILE A 116 5.53 13.75 -10.59
C ILE A 116 6.82 14.48 -10.24
N GLY A 117 7.64 13.83 -9.41
CA GLY A 117 8.89 14.36 -8.88
C GLY A 117 8.69 15.08 -7.54
N TRP A 118 9.50 14.69 -6.56
CA TRP A 118 9.57 15.34 -5.26
C TRP A 118 10.76 16.28 -5.20
N ASN A 119 10.49 17.56 -5.00
CA ASN A 119 11.50 18.60 -4.80
C ASN A 119 10.91 19.77 -3.98
N SER A 120 11.72 20.79 -3.70
CA SER A 120 11.31 21.95 -2.91
C SER A 120 10.12 22.72 -3.50
N ARG A 121 9.92 22.68 -4.83
CA ARG A 121 8.77 23.33 -5.50
C ARG A 121 7.51 22.52 -5.27
N THR A 122 7.60 21.20 -5.43
CA THR A 122 6.49 20.27 -5.13
C THR A 122 6.08 20.37 -3.67
N SER A 123 7.04 20.37 -2.72
CA SER A 123 6.71 20.50 -1.29
C SER A 123 6.03 21.84 -0.99
N TRP A 124 6.56 22.93 -1.55
CA TRP A 124 5.96 24.26 -1.38
C TRP A 124 4.54 24.32 -1.98
N LEU A 125 4.32 23.75 -3.16
CA LEU A 125 3.00 23.68 -3.80
C LEU A 125 2.00 22.91 -2.92
N LEU A 126 2.41 21.77 -2.36
CA LEU A 126 1.57 20.94 -1.50
C LEU A 126 1.22 21.62 -0.18
N GLU A 127 2.13 22.41 0.38
CA GLU A 127 1.88 23.19 1.60
C GLU A 127 0.84 24.30 1.40
N HIS A 128 0.77 24.86 0.19
CA HIS A 128 -0.10 26.00 -0.12
C HIS A 128 -1.39 25.61 -0.87
N HIS A 129 -1.51 24.37 -1.35
CA HIS A 129 -2.66 23.91 -2.13
C HIS A 129 -3.29 22.64 -1.52
N LYS A 130 -4.06 22.82 -0.44
CA LYS A 130 -4.59 21.74 0.42
C LYS A 130 -5.99 21.23 0.06
N GLU A 131 -6.61 21.75 -0.99
CA GLU A 131 -8.05 21.48 -1.24
C GLU A 131 -8.32 20.32 -2.20
N GLU A 132 -7.29 19.73 -2.81
CA GLU A 132 -7.44 18.65 -3.78
C GLU A 132 -6.81 17.34 -3.29
N HIS A 133 -7.38 16.20 -3.69
CA HIS A 133 -6.71 14.92 -3.53
C HIS A 133 -5.49 14.87 -4.45
N ILE A 134 -4.34 14.54 -3.90
CA ILE A 134 -3.06 14.58 -4.63
C ILE A 134 -2.43 13.20 -4.62
N VAL A 135 -1.91 12.78 -5.77
CA VAL A 135 -1.08 11.59 -5.89
C VAL A 135 0.33 12.01 -6.28
N LEU A 136 1.29 11.76 -5.40
CA LEU A 136 2.70 12.04 -5.63
C LEU A 136 3.38 10.79 -6.20
N ILE A 137 4.09 10.93 -7.32
CA ILE A 137 4.92 9.87 -7.90
C ILE A 137 6.38 10.27 -7.82
N ASP A 138 7.21 9.44 -7.18
CA ASP A 138 8.66 9.64 -7.15
C ASP A 138 9.40 8.30 -6.99
N GLU A 139 10.54 8.12 -7.65
CA GLU A 139 11.33 6.88 -7.53
C GLU A 139 12.39 6.91 -6.42
N SER A 140 12.90 8.11 -6.10
CA SER A 140 14.01 8.33 -5.17
C SER A 140 13.56 8.19 -3.72
N LEU A 141 12.31 8.57 -3.43
CA LEU A 141 11.76 8.49 -2.08
C LEU A 141 11.62 7.06 -1.58
N THR A 142 12.04 6.81 -0.34
CA THR A 142 11.87 5.52 0.35
C THR A 142 10.54 5.43 1.09
N GLN A 143 10.02 6.56 1.55
CA GLN A 143 8.79 6.67 2.33
C GLN A 143 8.00 7.92 1.94
N HIS A 144 6.71 7.91 2.28
CA HIS A 144 5.78 9.00 2.06
C HIS A 144 6.26 10.30 2.73
N PRO A 145 6.57 11.37 1.97
CA PRO A 145 7.24 12.55 2.50
C PRO A 145 6.29 13.46 3.31
N MET A 146 4.98 13.34 3.07
CA MET A 146 3.94 14.17 3.71
C MET A 146 2.86 13.33 4.39
N MET A 147 3.29 12.46 5.30
CA MET A 147 2.44 11.54 6.06
C MET A 147 1.28 12.21 6.81
N GLU A 148 1.50 13.43 7.29
CA GLU A 148 0.53 14.19 8.07
C GLU A 148 -0.64 14.72 7.23
N TYR A 149 -0.48 14.72 5.89
CA TYR A 149 -1.46 15.25 4.95
C TYR A 149 -2.30 14.12 4.36
N SER A 150 -3.46 13.86 4.95
CA SER A 150 -4.41 12.78 4.56
C SER A 150 -4.88 12.82 3.10
N ILE A 151 -4.74 13.98 2.44
CA ILE A 151 -5.14 14.21 1.05
C ILE A 151 -4.08 13.74 0.03
N CYS A 152 -2.84 13.50 0.45
CA CYS A 152 -1.74 13.11 -0.42
C CYS A 152 -1.52 11.59 -0.31
N GLN A 153 -1.49 10.90 -1.46
CA GLN A 153 -1.05 9.51 -1.55
C GLN A 153 0.24 9.41 -2.35
N PHE A 154 1.27 8.84 -1.75
CA PHE A 154 2.54 8.54 -2.41
C PHE A 154 2.49 7.23 -3.21
N ILE A 155 3.09 7.23 -4.39
CA ILE A 155 3.37 6.06 -5.22
C ILE A 155 4.84 6.07 -5.58
N LYS A 156 5.54 5.01 -5.19
CA LYS A 156 6.96 4.84 -5.49
C LYS A 156 7.14 4.21 -6.85
N GLY A 157 7.92 4.85 -7.70
CA GLY A 157 8.38 4.27 -8.97
C GLY A 157 8.69 5.28 -10.04
N LYS A 158 9.28 4.79 -11.13
CA LYS A 158 9.59 5.58 -12.33
C LYS A 158 8.30 6.02 -13.01
N SER A 159 8.17 7.32 -13.22
CA SER A 159 7.00 7.96 -13.82
C SER A 159 6.79 7.61 -15.29
N TYR A 160 7.85 7.28 -16.02
CA TYR A 160 7.78 6.82 -17.41
C TYR A 160 7.44 5.33 -17.56
N TYR A 161 7.20 4.60 -16.47
CA TYR A 161 6.68 3.24 -16.54
C TYR A 161 5.16 3.21 -16.52
N PHE A 162 4.59 2.46 -17.47
CA PHE A 162 3.15 2.33 -17.65
C PHE A 162 2.44 1.88 -16.37
N ASP A 163 2.99 0.89 -15.66
CA ASP A 163 2.40 0.36 -14.42
C ASP A 163 2.36 1.39 -13.29
N THR A 164 3.39 2.23 -13.16
CA THR A 164 3.42 3.30 -12.15
C THR A 164 2.30 4.30 -12.39
N LEU A 165 2.14 4.77 -13.63
CA LEU A 165 1.07 5.70 -14.01
C LEU A 165 -0.32 5.07 -13.87
N LYS A 166 -0.44 3.76 -14.12
CA LYS A 166 -1.68 3.01 -13.88
C LYS A 166 -2.02 2.93 -12.39
N LYS A 167 -1.03 2.69 -11.53
CA LYS A 167 -1.21 2.71 -10.06
C LYS A 167 -1.69 4.08 -9.57
N ALA A 168 -1.27 5.16 -10.22
CA ALA A 168 -1.70 6.52 -9.92
C ALA A 168 -3.08 6.91 -10.47
N SER A 169 -3.76 6.00 -11.18
CA SER A 169 -5.04 6.26 -11.83
C SER A 169 -5.04 7.49 -12.74
N VAL A 170 -4.00 7.66 -13.56
CA VAL A 170 -3.93 8.69 -14.62
C VAL A 170 -5.21 8.79 -15.48
N PRO A 171 -5.88 7.68 -15.89
CA PRO A 171 -7.11 7.77 -16.69
C PRO A 171 -8.27 8.52 -16.03
N THR A 172 -8.28 8.67 -14.71
CA THR A 172 -9.35 9.35 -13.96
C THR A 172 -8.90 10.64 -13.28
N ALA A 173 -7.64 11.05 -13.50
CA ALA A 173 -7.06 12.26 -12.92
C ALA A 173 -7.59 13.54 -13.59
N LYS A 174 -7.56 14.63 -12.83
CA LYS A 174 -7.98 15.98 -13.26
C LYS A 174 -6.88 16.69 -14.05
N ALA A 175 -5.65 16.60 -13.57
CA ALA A 175 -4.47 17.21 -14.19
C ALA A 175 -3.19 16.50 -13.73
N VAL A 176 -2.09 16.69 -14.46
CA VAL A 176 -0.76 16.19 -14.09
C VAL A 176 0.26 17.32 -14.11
N ILE A 177 1.10 17.40 -13.08
CA ILE A 177 2.27 18.27 -13.01
C ILE A 177 3.52 17.38 -13.07
N ILE A 178 4.41 17.63 -14.02
CA ILE A 178 5.69 16.94 -14.16
C ILE A 178 6.79 17.92 -13.80
N THR A 179 7.54 17.62 -12.75
CA THR A 179 8.73 18.38 -12.35
C THR A 179 10.00 17.70 -12.86
N ALA A 180 11.02 18.50 -13.16
CA ALA A 180 12.27 18.01 -13.70
C ALA A 180 13.07 17.25 -12.62
N ASN A 181 13.69 16.14 -13.02
CA ASN A 181 14.51 15.32 -12.11
C ASN A 181 15.82 16.05 -11.77
N GLN A 182 16.04 16.32 -10.48
CA GLN A 182 17.21 17.07 -9.99
C GLN A 182 18.46 16.22 -9.81
N HIS A 183 18.38 14.90 -10.02
CA HIS A 183 19.47 13.95 -9.76
C HIS A 183 20.25 13.56 -11.02
N VAL A 184 19.92 14.16 -12.17
CA VAL A 184 20.55 13.92 -13.47
C VAL A 184 20.85 15.26 -14.14
N ASP A 185 21.62 15.25 -15.22
CA ASP A 185 21.85 16.44 -16.03
C ASP A 185 20.56 16.98 -16.66
N GLU A 186 20.57 18.26 -17.02
CA GLU A 186 19.37 19.00 -17.46
C GLU A 186 18.74 18.40 -18.72
N GLU A 187 19.55 18.00 -19.70
CA GLU A 187 19.06 17.37 -20.93
C GLU A 187 18.38 16.04 -20.65
N THR A 188 19.00 15.22 -19.79
CA THR A 188 18.43 13.93 -19.38
C THR A 188 17.16 14.11 -18.55
N ALA A 189 17.10 15.12 -17.67
CA ALA A 189 15.91 15.46 -16.89
C ALA A 189 14.74 15.81 -17.82
N ASP A 190 14.97 16.67 -18.81
CA ASP A 190 13.95 17.09 -19.77
C ASP A 190 13.49 15.93 -20.67
N ALA A 191 14.42 15.08 -21.11
CA ALA A 191 14.09 13.87 -21.86
C ALA A 191 13.19 12.92 -21.04
N GLN A 192 13.46 12.74 -19.74
CA GLN A 192 12.61 11.96 -18.84
C GLN A 192 11.22 12.60 -18.63
N SER A 193 11.15 13.92 -18.51
CA SER A 193 9.88 14.66 -18.42
C SER A 193 9.03 14.46 -19.68
N ILE A 194 9.63 14.56 -20.87
CA ILE A 194 8.95 14.33 -22.15
C ILE A 194 8.50 12.87 -22.29
N LEU A 195 9.35 11.91 -21.94
CA LEU A 195 8.99 10.49 -21.97
C LEU A 195 7.79 10.19 -21.05
N THR A 196 7.80 10.78 -19.85
CA THR A 196 6.68 10.69 -18.90
C THR A 196 5.40 11.27 -19.49
N LEU A 197 5.48 12.45 -20.12
CA LEU A 197 4.35 13.10 -20.79
C LEU A 197 3.75 12.22 -21.90
N LEU A 198 4.59 11.62 -22.75
CA LEU A 198 4.12 10.70 -23.82
C LEU A 198 3.37 9.49 -23.23
N MET A 199 3.87 8.94 -22.13
CA MET A 199 3.22 7.81 -21.46
C MET A 199 1.89 8.19 -20.81
N ILE A 200 1.78 9.40 -20.26
CA ILE A 200 0.51 9.97 -19.78
C ILE A 200 -0.47 10.14 -20.93
N ARG A 201 -0.03 10.70 -22.06
CA ARG A 201 -0.89 10.90 -23.25
C ARG A 201 -1.41 9.59 -23.83
N ARG A 202 -0.64 8.51 -23.74
CA ARG A 202 -1.11 7.16 -24.08
C ARG A 202 -2.25 6.67 -23.19
N LEU A 203 -2.26 7.03 -21.90
CA LEU A 203 -3.28 6.62 -20.94
C LEU A 203 -4.49 7.57 -20.91
N HIS A 204 -4.26 8.85 -21.14
CA HIS A 204 -5.25 9.91 -21.09
C HIS A 204 -4.85 11.02 -22.11
N PRO A 205 -5.34 10.96 -23.36
CA PRO A 205 -4.87 11.84 -24.43
C PRO A 205 -5.09 13.34 -24.19
N THR A 206 -6.15 13.71 -23.45
CA THR A 206 -6.61 15.10 -23.31
C THR A 206 -6.38 15.71 -21.93
N ILE A 207 -5.78 15.00 -20.97
CA ILE A 207 -5.60 15.51 -19.61
C ILE A 207 -4.71 16.76 -19.61
N PRO A 208 -5.07 17.84 -18.88
CA PRO A 208 -4.16 18.97 -18.68
C PRO A 208 -2.82 18.51 -18.08
N CYS A 209 -1.72 18.83 -18.75
CA CYS A 209 -0.37 18.53 -18.28
C CYS A 209 0.49 19.78 -18.21
N ILE A 210 0.97 20.10 -17.02
CA ILE A 210 1.99 21.13 -16.76
C ILE A 210 3.33 20.42 -16.69
N VAL A 211 4.32 20.88 -17.46
CA VAL A 211 5.64 20.25 -17.54
C VAL A 211 6.71 21.29 -17.26
N GLU A 212 7.54 21.03 -16.25
CA GLU A 212 8.77 21.76 -16.00
C GLU A 212 9.86 21.26 -16.95
N LEU A 213 10.56 22.20 -17.57
CA LEU A 213 11.78 21.96 -18.34
C LEU A 213 12.91 22.87 -17.83
N LEU A 214 14.14 22.38 -17.92
CA LEU A 214 15.34 23.09 -17.52
C LEU A 214 16.03 23.76 -18.72
N THR A 215 15.90 23.18 -19.91
CA THR A 215 16.52 23.63 -21.15
C THR A 215 15.47 24.18 -22.13
N HIS A 216 15.87 25.17 -22.93
CA HIS A 216 14.97 25.77 -23.94
C HIS A 216 14.81 24.84 -25.16
N GLU A 217 15.84 24.06 -25.45
CA GLU A 217 15.99 23.16 -26.59
C GLU A 217 14.86 22.11 -26.64
N GLN A 218 14.33 21.71 -25.48
CA GLN A 218 13.29 20.68 -25.36
C GLN A 218 11.85 21.22 -25.36
N VAL A 219 11.66 22.54 -25.39
CA VAL A 219 10.33 23.17 -25.35
C VAL A 219 9.45 22.71 -26.51
N ASP A 220 9.98 22.70 -27.73
CA ASP A 220 9.20 22.28 -28.91
C ASP A 220 8.88 20.78 -28.89
N SER A 221 9.79 19.95 -28.35
CA SER A 221 9.55 18.52 -28.14
C SER A 221 8.40 18.30 -27.16
N ALA A 222 8.37 19.02 -26.04
CA ALA A 222 7.28 18.93 -25.05
C ALA A 222 5.94 19.43 -25.60
N LYS A 223 5.93 20.52 -26.39
CA LYS A 223 4.71 20.99 -27.08
C LYS A 223 4.16 19.93 -28.02
N LYS A 224 5.01 19.33 -28.87
CA LYS A 224 4.61 18.26 -29.80
C LYS A 224 4.16 16.99 -29.09
N ALA A 225 4.76 16.68 -27.94
CA ALA A 225 4.32 15.60 -27.06
C ALA A 225 2.98 15.89 -26.36
N GLY A 226 2.47 17.12 -26.46
CA GLY A 226 1.14 17.52 -25.99
C GLY A 226 1.13 18.16 -24.61
N ALA A 227 2.20 18.81 -24.16
CA ALA A 227 2.17 19.59 -22.92
C ALA A 227 1.13 20.72 -23.03
N SER A 228 0.31 20.91 -22.01
CA SER A 228 -0.69 21.98 -21.96
C SER A 228 -0.06 23.30 -21.51
N THR A 229 0.90 23.21 -20.59
CA THR A 229 1.67 24.36 -20.09
C THR A 229 3.10 23.90 -19.88
N ILE A 230 4.05 24.75 -20.25
CA ILE A 230 5.48 24.50 -20.07
C ILE A 230 6.03 25.59 -19.16
N ILE A 231 6.80 25.19 -18.15
CA ILE A 231 7.50 26.09 -17.23
C ILE A 231 8.99 25.88 -17.45
N GLU A 232 9.66 26.87 -18.03
CA GLU A 232 11.11 26.89 -18.18
C GLU A 232 11.73 27.44 -16.89
N SER A 233 12.04 26.57 -15.93
CA SER A 233 12.41 26.97 -14.57
C SER A 233 13.68 27.83 -14.54
N ASN A 234 14.73 27.41 -15.24
CA ASN A 234 15.99 28.14 -15.30
C ASN A 234 15.81 29.52 -15.95
N ALA A 235 15.06 29.61 -17.06
CA ALA A 235 14.77 30.88 -17.73
C ALA A 235 13.89 31.82 -16.89
N THR A 236 12.97 31.27 -16.09
CA THR A 236 12.11 32.05 -15.20
C THR A 236 12.90 32.66 -14.05
N VAL A 237 13.73 31.83 -13.39
CA VAL A 237 14.61 32.30 -12.32
C VAL A 237 15.65 33.30 -12.86
N GLY A 238 16.25 33.02 -14.02
CA GLY A 238 17.19 33.91 -14.69
C GLY A 238 16.60 35.29 -14.97
N ARG A 239 15.37 35.36 -15.52
CA ARG A 239 14.65 36.63 -15.74
C ARG A 239 14.43 37.41 -14.45
N ALA A 240 13.98 36.74 -13.38
CA ALA A 240 13.76 37.39 -12.09
C ALA A 240 15.07 37.96 -11.49
N ILE A 241 16.20 37.27 -11.68
CA ILE A 241 17.52 37.76 -11.25
C ILE A 241 17.91 39.00 -12.06
N THR A 242 17.75 38.97 -13.38
CA THR A 242 18.05 40.14 -14.25
C THR A 242 17.19 41.34 -13.87
N GLU A 243 15.88 41.16 -13.70
CA GLU A 243 14.96 42.24 -13.27
C GLU A 243 15.34 42.81 -11.90
N SER A 244 15.83 41.97 -10.98
CA SER A 244 16.30 42.42 -9.68
C SER A 244 17.63 43.18 -9.76
N LEU A 245 18.52 42.81 -10.69
CA LEU A 245 19.77 43.54 -10.94
C LEU A 245 19.50 44.92 -11.55
N ASP A 246 18.56 45.00 -12.48
CA ASP A 246 18.17 46.26 -13.13
C ASP A 246 17.56 47.26 -12.12
N GLN A 247 16.98 46.78 -11.02
CA GLN A 247 16.49 47.63 -9.92
C GLN A 247 17.60 48.17 -9.01
N LEU A 248 18.80 47.59 -9.07
CA LEU A 248 19.96 48.04 -8.28
C LEU A 248 20.79 49.12 -8.99
N THR A 249 20.59 49.31 -10.31
CA THR A 249 21.29 50.28 -11.16
C THR A 249 20.43 51.50 -11.44
#